data_AF-G1K0V0-F1
#
_entry.id   AF-G1K0V0-F1
#
_cell.length_a   1.000
_cell.length_b   1.000
_cell.length_c   1.000
_cell.angle_alpha   90.00
_cell.angle_beta   90.00
_cell.angle_gamma   90.00
#
_symmetry.space_group_name_H-M   'P 1'
#
loop_
_entity.id
_entity.type
_entity.pdbx_description
1 polymer ?
#
loop_
_entity_poly.entity_id
_entity_poly.type
_entity_poly.pdbx_seq_one_letter_code
_entity_poly.pdbx_strand_id
1 'polypeptide(L)'
;MNEAVQQWAAVDVKEEKLYVDLTHETELEKQFKERYDEITRNLELLGAEAGSDEKLYYQMESAFDNDMRTEKTLEQYLTRLIDDVFVNQRRLEDIQIGTSRGRANFRQAEKALRDQRTRHRRLSSQITGTTVHQTGNILENNDTEKDTEIEQKLTDLGKAWALLEDKIRLKEFELAEESKKVHKKLAILNRQHSSAAADDDKRKQLRIAKDYADLQSLTPMYAAYTATLSLNHNLSEKLNVPKNLESSLKESELSKFSSKLTTPDSVLDFKDAVDEFPDYTQMSASRKKILRDTEHEAQRVLNHELKQLEGTVSGQRQETQALGKDVKWLKENIQLRQADIRFYTSKTEELIEKAKKEDQEKLTLQQKSQKSGGLLSADIFASRGDVLELREKRLIMENERNLLTNQIKENSLECDRLNSQWMILKGFAKSVDFDTLRQLNGEVEHWKLKVNQLQDQIEKLQKMENYASLANGQLRTNLALLKPYDEEYQEFESLVETKKQLNSQLARQEFKKSVEKLKQDGDIEIIF
;
A
#
# COMPACT_ATOMS: atom_id res chain seq x y z
N MET A 1 79.10 -30.73 -42.40
CA MET A 1 77.99 -31.62 -42.79
C MET A 1 76.98 -31.78 -41.65
N ASN A 2 77.40 -32.11 -40.42
CA ASN A 2 76.50 -32.25 -39.26
C ASN A 2 75.73 -30.97 -38.88
N GLU A 3 76.36 -29.79 -38.95
CA GLU A 3 75.67 -28.51 -38.66
C GLU A 3 74.57 -28.19 -39.67
N ALA A 4 74.78 -28.51 -40.96
CA ALA A 4 73.75 -28.32 -41.98
C ALA A 4 72.54 -29.24 -41.73
N VAL A 5 72.77 -30.51 -41.37
CA VAL A 5 71.68 -31.45 -41.04
C VAL A 5 70.88 -30.99 -39.82
N GLN A 6 71.54 -30.43 -38.80
CA GLN A 6 70.84 -29.85 -37.64
C GLN A 6 70.03 -28.60 -38.00
N GLN A 7 70.55 -27.75 -38.89
CA GLN A 7 69.82 -26.58 -39.38
C GLN A 7 68.59 -26.98 -40.21
N TRP A 8 68.70 -28.00 -41.06
CA TRP A 8 67.56 -28.53 -41.83
C TRP A 8 66.49 -29.13 -40.91
N ALA A 9 66.87 -29.96 -39.93
CA ALA A 9 65.90 -30.51 -38.98
C ALA A 9 65.20 -29.41 -38.16
N ALA A 10 65.89 -28.32 -37.81
CA ALA A 10 65.29 -27.18 -37.11
C ALA A 10 64.35 -26.35 -38.01
N VAL A 11 64.58 -26.34 -39.32
CA VAL A 11 63.67 -25.73 -40.31
C VAL A 11 62.43 -26.59 -40.48
N ASP A 12 62.57 -27.91 -40.61
CA ASP A 12 61.43 -28.83 -40.75
C ASP A 12 60.49 -28.75 -39.53
N VAL A 13 61.03 -28.71 -38.31
CA VAL A 13 60.23 -28.54 -37.08
C VAL A 13 59.51 -27.20 -37.05
N LYS A 14 60.10 -26.13 -37.59
CA LYS A 14 59.46 -24.81 -37.67
C LYS A 14 58.37 -24.79 -38.74
N GLU A 15 58.57 -25.48 -39.85
CA GLU A 15 57.58 -25.61 -40.93
C GLU A 15 56.36 -26.41 -40.48
N GLU A 16 56.57 -27.52 -39.77
CA GLU A 16 55.49 -28.31 -39.18
C GLU A 16 54.70 -27.50 -38.15
N LYS A 17 55.39 -26.76 -37.28
CA LYS A 17 54.73 -25.86 -36.32
C LYS A 17 53.93 -24.75 -37.02
N LEU A 18 54.49 -24.13 -38.06
CA LEU A 18 53.81 -23.09 -38.84
C LEU A 18 52.54 -23.65 -39.52
N TYR A 19 52.60 -24.88 -40.03
CA TYR A 19 51.44 -25.55 -40.62
C TYR A 19 50.34 -25.79 -39.57
N VAL A 20 50.70 -26.29 -38.39
CA VAL A 20 49.76 -26.48 -37.27
C VAL A 20 49.13 -25.15 -36.85
N ASP A 21 49.95 -24.11 -36.65
CA ASP A 21 49.48 -22.77 -36.26
C ASP A 21 48.53 -22.19 -37.32
N LEU A 22 48.85 -22.35 -38.62
CA LEU A 22 47.99 -21.90 -39.72
C LEU A 22 46.66 -22.66 -39.77
N THR A 23 46.67 -23.99 -39.59
CA THR A 23 45.42 -24.76 -39.54
C THR A 23 44.53 -24.35 -38.36
N HIS A 24 45.13 -24.07 -37.20
CA HIS A 24 44.42 -23.58 -36.03
C HIS A 24 43.82 -22.18 -36.26
N GLU A 25 44.56 -21.26 -36.89
CA GLU A 25 44.04 -19.94 -37.26
C GLU A 25 42.86 -20.04 -38.24
N THR A 26 42.93 -20.93 -39.24
CA THR A 26 41.80 -21.13 -40.17
C THR A 26 40.55 -21.70 -39.48
N GLU A 27 40.71 -22.56 -38.47
CA GLU A 27 39.60 -23.11 -37.70
C GLU A 27 38.98 -22.03 -36.79
N LEU A 28 39.80 -21.17 -36.19
CA LEU A 28 39.32 -20.01 -35.44
C LEU A 28 38.54 -19.04 -36.33
N GLU A 29 39.04 -18.73 -37.54
CA GLU A 29 38.35 -17.87 -38.49
C GLU A 29 36.98 -18.43 -38.87
N LYS A 30 36.89 -19.75 -39.08
CA LYS A 30 35.63 -20.44 -39.35
C LYS A 30 34.66 -20.32 -38.17
N GLN A 31 35.12 -20.53 -36.93
CA GLN A 31 34.29 -20.36 -35.73
C GLN A 31 33.81 -18.92 -35.54
N PHE A 32 34.66 -17.92 -35.82
CA PHE A 32 34.27 -16.52 -35.77
C PHE A 32 33.19 -16.20 -36.80
N LYS A 33 33.31 -16.74 -38.02
CA LYS A 33 32.32 -16.56 -39.07
C LYS A 33 30.97 -17.21 -38.71
N GLU A 34 30.98 -18.43 -38.20
CA GLU A 34 29.76 -19.11 -37.74
C GLU A 34 29.07 -18.34 -36.61
N ARG A 35 29.83 -17.83 -35.63
CA ARG A 35 29.29 -16.97 -34.56
C ARG A 35 28.75 -15.65 -35.08
N TYR A 36 29.42 -15.03 -36.05
CA TYR A 36 28.95 -13.81 -36.67
C TYR A 36 27.61 -14.02 -37.40
N ASP A 37 27.48 -15.13 -38.14
CA ASP A 37 26.25 -15.48 -38.84
C ASP A 37 25.11 -15.84 -37.87
N GLU A 38 25.42 -16.42 -36.71
CA GLU A 38 24.46 -16.67 -35.64
C GLU A 38 24.00 -15.37 -34.96
N ILE A 39 24.93 -14.47 -34.63
CA ILE A 39 24.60 -13.16 -34.05
C ILE A 39 23.74 -12.34 -35.00
N THR A 40 24.08 -12.33 -36.29
CA THR A 40 23.30 -11.62 -37.32
C THR A 40 21.87 -12.16 -37.40
N ARG A 41 21.69 -13.49 -37.43
CA ARG A 41 20.35 -14.11 -37.42
C ARG A 41 19.56 -13.78 -36.16
N ASN A 42 20.21 -13.79 -34.99
CA ASN A 42 19.55 -13.43 -33.73
C ASN A 42 19.13 -11.96 -33.72
N LEU A 43 19.95 -11.05 -34.27
CA LEU A 43 19.60 -9.63 -34.40
C LEU A 43 18.41 -9.41 -35.36
N GLU A 44 18.36 -10.14 -36.47
CA GLU A 44 17.23 -10.07 -37.41
C GLU A 44 15.93 -10.55 -36.76
N LEU A 45 15.98 -11.65 -35.99
CA LEU A 45 14.83 -12.15 -35.22
C LEU A 45 14.36 -11.14 -34.18
N LEU A 46 15.30 -10.57 -33.41
CA LEU A 46 14.97 -9.58 -32.38
C LEU A 46 14.38 -8.30 -32.99
N GLY A 47 14.86 -7.90 -34.18
CA GLY A 47 14.29 -6.80 -34.96
C GLY A 47 12.87 -7.10 -35.45
N ALA A 48 12.59 -8.33 -35.88
CA ALA A 48 11.26 -8.74 -36.29
C ALA A 48 10.28 -8.80 -35.11
N GLU A 49 10.71 -9.29 -33.94
CA GLU A 49 9.93 -9.29 -32.70
C GLU A 49 9.62 -7.85 -32.25
N ALA A 50 10.62 -6.96 -32.23
CA ALA A 50 10.43 -5.55 -31.89
C ALA A 50 9.41 -4.86 -32.82
N GLY A 51 9.47 -5.13 -34.13
CA GLY A 51 8.48 -4.62 -35.09
C GLY A 51 7.08 -5.20 -34.91
N SER A 52 6.95 -6.40 -34.34
CA SER A 52 5.66 -6.99 -34.00
C SER A 52 5.06 -6.38 -32.72
N ASP A 53 5.90 -6.10 -31.73
CA ASP A 53 5.51 -5.44 -30.48
C ASP A 53 5.07 -4.00 -30.73
N GLU A 54 5.75 -3.28 -31.63
CA GLU A 54 5.36 -1.92 -32.02
C GLU A 54 3.96 -1.90 -32.68
N LYS A 55 3.65 -2.89 -33.52
CA LYS A 55 2.29 -3.03 -34.09
C LYS A 55 1.25 -3.34 -33.03
N LEU A 56 1.57 -4.18 -32.06
CA LEU A 56 0.67 -4.50 -30.95
C LEU A 56 0.40 -3.26 -30.10
N TYR A 57 1.44 -2.46 -29.84
CA TYR A 57 1.32 -1.20 -29.12
C TYR A 57 0.35 -0.23 -29.81
N TYR A 58 0.49 -0.02 -31.13
CA TYR A 58 -0.44 0.83 -31.88
C TYR A 58 -1.88 0.31 -31.88
N GLN A 59 -2.07 -1.01 -31.89
CA GLN A 59 -3.41 -1.59 -31.77
C GLN A 59 -4.01 -1.34 -30.38
N MET A 60 -3.22 -1.48 -29.33
CA MET A 60 -3.66 -1.17 -27.97
C MET A 60 -3.98 0.32 -27.81
N GLU A 61 -3.13 1.21 -28.31
CA GLU A 61 -3.36 2.66 -28.29
C GLU A 61 -4.67 3.03 -29.02
N SER A 62 -4.91 2.46 -30.19
CA SER A 62 -6.17 2.65 -30.92
C SER A 62 -7.39 2.09 -30.17
N ALA A 63 -7.24 0.99 -29.43
CA ALA A 63 -8.32 0.44 -28.63
C ALA A 63 -8.63 1.35 -27.42
N PHE A 64 -7.60 1.85 -26.74
CA PHE A 64 -7.74 2.82 -25.64
C PHE A 64 -8.43 4.11 -26.11
N ASP A 65 -8.07 4.64 -27.27
CA ASP A 65 -8.71 5.82 -27.84
C ASP A 65 -10.19 5.61 -28.15
N ASN A 66 -10.54 4.41 -28.63
CA ASN A 66 -11.94 4.05 -28.88
C ASN A 66 -12.71 3.92 -27.57
N ASP A 67 -12.15 3.26 -26.56
CA ASP A 67 -12.77 3.12 -25.24
C ASP A 67 -13.02 4.50 -24.61
N MET A 68 -12.02 5.39 -24.66
CA MET A 68 -12.14 6.76 -24.16
C MET A 68 -13.26 7.56 -24.86
N ARG A 69 -13.46 7.35 -26.17
CA ARG A 69 -14.58 7.96 -26.91
C ARG A 69 -15.93 7.40 -26.48
N THR A 70 -16.01 6.09 -26.26
CA THR A 70 -17.25 5.46 -25.77
C THR A 70 -17.59 5.93 -24.36
N GLU A 71 -16.60 6.04 -23.47
CA GLU A 71 -16.76 6.55 -22.10
C GLU A 71 -17.30 7.99 -22.10
N LYS A 72 -16.71 8.88 -22.89
CA LYS A 72 -17.23 10.26 -23.07
C LYS A 72 -18.68 10.29 -23.57
N THR A 73 -19.05 9.35 -24.43
CA THR A 73 -20.42 9.26 -24.94
C THR A 73 -21.39 8.80 -23.85
N LEU A 74 -20.97 7.84 -23.02
CA LEU A 74 -21.74 7.36 -21.86
C LEU A 74 -21.87 8.46 -20.80
N GLU A 75 -20.82 9.21 -20.50
CA GLU A 75 -20.88 10.36 -19.59
C GLU A 75 -21.91 11.41 -20.06
N GLN A 76 -21.91 11.73 -21.36
CA GLN A 76 -22.89 12.67 -21.93
C GLN A 76 -24.32 12.13 -21.81
N TYR A 77 -24.51 10.82 -22.03
CA TYR A 77 -25.82 10.19 -21.90
C TYR A 77 -26.31 10.19 -20.44
N LEU A 78 -25.44 9.83 -19.49
CA LEU A 78 -25.74 9.85 -18.05
C LEU A 78 -26.07 11.27 -17.56
N THR A 79 -25.31 12.27 -17.99
CA THR A 79 -25.56 13.67 -17.63
C THR A 79 -26.96 14.11 -18.08
N ARG A 80 -27.34 13.81 -19.33
CA ARG A 80 -28.70 14.10 -19.84
C ARG A 80 -29.78 13.39 -19.04
N LEU A 81 -29.55 12.12 -18.68
CA LEU A 81 -30.52 11.32 -17.95
C LEU A 81 -30.72 11.84 -16.52
N ILE A 82 -29.64 12.27 -15.87
CA ILE A 82 -29.68 12.94 -14.56
C ILE A 82 -30.49 14.24 -14.66
N ASP A 83 -30.21 15.09 -15.66
CA ASP A 83 -30.94 16.33 -15.88
C ASP A 83 -32.45 16.09 -16.09
N ASP A 84 -32.81 15.08 -16.90
CA ASP A 84 -34.20 14.70 -17.14
C ASP A 84 -34.90 14.21 -15.85
N VAL A 85 -34.20 13.43 -15.01
CA VAL A 85 -34.71 13.00 -13.70
C VAL A 85 -34.94 14.20 -12.79
N PHE A 86 -34.00 15.15 -12.72
CA PHE A 86 -34.16 16.37 -11.92
C PHE A 86 -35.34 17.23 -12.41
N VAL A 87 -35.50 17.38 -13.72
CA VAL A 87 -36.63 18.12 -14.31
C VAL A 87 -37.96 17.43 -13.99
N ASN A 88 -38.02 16.10 -14.09
CA ASN A 88 -39.22 15.35 -13.77
C ASN A 88 -39.55 15.38 -12.27
N GLN A 89 -38.53 15.33 -11.40
CA GLN A 89 -38.72 15.44 -9.96
C GLN A 89 -39.24 16.83 -9.57
N ARG A 90 -38.70 17.89 -10.16
CA ARG A 90 -39.20 19.25 -9.97
C ARG A 90 -40.65 19.39 -10.44
N ARG A 91 -41.00 18.82 -11.60
CA ARG A 91 -42.39 18.78 -12.09
C ARG A 91 -43.34 18.05 -11.14
N LEU A 92 -42.91 16.93 -10.55
CA LEU A 92 -43.69 16.18 -9.57
C LEU A 92 -43.89 16.97 -8.27
N GLU A 93 -42.84 17.65 -7.79
CA GLU A 93 -42.92 18.54 -6.63
C GLU A 93 -43.91 19.70 -6.88
N ASP A 94 -43.86 20.34 -8.05
CA ASP A 94 -44.80 21.39 -8.44
C ASP A 94 -46.26 20.89 -8.45
N ILE A 95 -46.50 19.68 -8.97
CA ILE A 95 -47.83 19.03 -8.94
C ILE A 95 -48.25 18.73 -7.49
N GLN A 96 -47.33 18.27 -6.64
CA GLN A 96 -47.60 17.98 -5.23
C GLN A 96 -47.93 19.25 -4.43
N ILE A 97 -47.25 20.35 -4.72
CA ILE A 97 -47.52 21.68 -4.15
C ILE A 97 -48.88 22.19 -4.65
N GLY A 98 -49.19 22.07 -5.94
CA GLY A 98 -50.49 22.43 -6.50
C GLY A 98 -51.65 21.65 -5.86
N THR A 99 -51.49 20.33 -5.67
CA THR A 99 -52.51 19.47 -5.05
C THR A 99 -52.64 19.68 -3.53
N SER A 100 -51.55 20.04 -2.83
CA SER A 100 -51.63 20.39 -1.41
C SER A 100 -52.39 21.70 -1.18
N ARG A 101 -52.22 22.69 -2.08
CA ARG A 101 -53.02 23.93 -2.09
C ARG A 101 -54.50 23.66 -2.39
N GLY A 102 -54.79 22.76 -3.33
CA GLY A 102 -56.15 22.29 -3.61
C GLY A 102 -56.81 21.60 -2.40
N ARG A 103 -56.06 20.76 -1.68
CA ARG A 103 -56.54 20.08 -0.45
C ARG A 103 -56.81 21.07 0.70
N ALA A 104 -56.00 22.12 0.84
CA ALA A 104 -56.23 23.17 1.84
C ALA A 104 -57.52 23.96 1.56
N ASN A 105 -57.74 24.33 0.29
CA ASN A 105 -58.97 25.01 -0.13
C ASN A 105 -60.21 24.12 0.09
N PHE A 106 -60.10 22.82 -0.17
CA PHE A 106 -61.20 21.88 0.06
C PHE A 106 -61.56 21.75 1.55
N ARG A 107 -60.55 21.68 2.43
CA ARG A 107 -60.77 21.67 3.89
C ARG A 107 -61.40 22.98 4.41
N GLN A 108 -61.02 24.12 3.84
CA GLN A 108 -61.65 25.41 4.18
C GLN A 108 -63.11 25.47 3.74
N ALA A 109 -63.42 25.01 2.52
CA ALA A 109 -64.79 24.91 2.03
C ALA A 109 -65.63 23.94 2.88
N GLU A 110 -65.07 22.80 3.29
CA GLU A 110 -65.74 21.85 4.17
C GLU A 110 -66.03 22.45 5.55
N LYS A 111 -65.07 23.20 6.12
CA LYS A 111 -65.28 23.92 7.39
C LYS A 111 -66.38 24.97 7.27
N ALA A 112 -66.39 25.75 6.19
CA ALA A 112 -67.43 26.75 5.92
C ALA A 112 -68.83 26.11 5.80
N LEU A 113 -68.94 24.95 5.14
CA LEU A 113 -70.19 24.20 5.04
C LEU A 113 -70.66 23.66 6.39
N ARG A 114 -69.74 23.16 7.23
CA ARG A 114 -70.07 22.73 8.60
C ARG A 114 -70.57 23.90 9.44
N ASP A 115 -69.90 25.04 9.38
CA ASP A 115 -70.32 26.25 10.09
C ASP A 115 -71.69 26.74 9.62
N GLN A 116 -71.96 26.70 8.31
CA GLN A 116 -73.25 27.05 7.74
C GLN A 116 -74.37 26.10 8.20
N ARG A 117 -74.14 24.77 8.21
CA ARG A 117 -75.10 23.79 8.76
C ARG A 117 -75.38 24.03 10.23
N THR A 118 -74.35 24.39 11.00
CA THR A 118 -74.48 24.67 12.43
C THR A 118 -75.30 25.94 12.68
N ARG A 119 -75.07 26.99 11.87
CA ARG A 119 -75.91 28.20 11.87
C ARG A 119 -77.34 27.90 11.47
N HIS A 120 -77.56 27.09 10.43
CA HIS A 120 -78.89 26.64 10.03
C HIS A 120 -79.62 25.89 11.15
N ARG A 121 -78.95 24.96 11.85
CA ARG A 121 -79.53 24.28 13.02
C ARG A 121 -79.91 25.25 14.13
N ARG A 122 -79.08 26.26 14.40
CA ARG A 122 -79.40 27.30 15.38
C ARG A 122 -80.61 28.14 14.97
N LEU A 123 -80.67 28.58 13.72
CA LEU A 123 -81.81 29.33 13.18
C LEU A 123 -83.08 28.47 13.16
N SER A 124 -83.00 27.21 12.74
CA SER A 124 -84.11 26.26 12.82
C SER A 124 -84.57 26.03 14.25
N SER A 125 -83.65 25.91 15.22
CA SER A 125 -84.00 25.77 16.64
C SER A 125 -84.70 27.00 17.21
N GLN A 126 -84.33 28.21 16.74
CA GLN A 126 -85.00 29.45 17.09
C GLN A 126 -86.41 29.53 16.47
N ILE A 127 -86.56 29.12 15.21
CA ILE A 127 -87.87 29.03 14.53
C ILE A 127 -88.78 28.04 15.27
N THR A 128 -88.28 26.86 15.64
CA THR A 128 -89.05 25.88 16.42
C THR A 128 -89.37 26.38 17.83
N GLY A 129 -88.45 27.10 18.47
CA GLY A 129 -88.70 27.73 19.78
C GLY A 129 -89.81 28.79 19.73
N THR A 130 -89.95 29.51 18.61
CA THR A 130 -91.04 30.47 18.40
C THR A 130 -92.37 29.82 17.99
N THR A 131 -92.37 28.63 17.39
CA THR A 131 -93.61 27.94 17.00
C THR A 131 -94.15 26.97 18.06
N VAL A 132 -93.35 26.53 19.03
CA VAL A 132 -93.79 25.58 20.09
C VAL A 132 -94.64 26.25 21.19
N HIS A 133 -94.72 27.58 21.24
CA HIS A 133 -95.65 28.26 22.14
C HIS A 133 -97.12 28.30 21.67
N GLN A 134 -97.50 27.63 20.57
CA GLN A 134 -98.89 27.58 20.10
C GLN A 134 -99.51 26.20 19.86
N THR A 135 -98.82 25.09 20.12
CA THR A 135 -99.45 23.77 20.02
C THR A 135 -98.99 22.86 21.16
N GLY A 136 -99.52 23.15 22.35
CA GLY A 136 -99.55 22.20 23.45
C GLY A 136 -100.67 21.19 23.25
N ASN A 137 -100.42 19.97 23.74
CA ASN A 137 -101.26 18.77 23.70
C ASN A 137 -101.20 18.00 22.38
N ILE A 138 -100.41 16.93 22.38
CA ILE A 138 -100.85 15.53 22.15
C ILE A 138 -99.62 14.61 22.21
N LEU A 139 -99.72 13.54 23.01
CA LEU A 139 -98.88 12.33 23.13
C LEU A 139 -97.80 12.28 24.24
N GLU A 140 -98.26 11.96 25.45
CA GLU A 140 -97.58 11.02 26.35
C GLU A 140 -97.78 9.57 25.86
N ASN A 141 -96.83 8.68 26.19
CA ASN A 141 -96.92 7.19 26.27
C ASN A 141 -96.02 6.31 25.38
N ASN A 142 -94.82 6.73 24.92
CA ASN A 142 -93.93 5.81 24.16
C ASN A 142 -92.45 5.71 24.64
N ASP A 143 -92.08 6.31 25.79
CA ASP A 143 -90.65 6.48 26.13
C ASP A 143 -90.09 5.47 27.17
N THR A 144 -90.90 4.64 27.84
CA THR A 144 -90.39 3.74 28.89
C THR A 144 -89.76 2.44 28.38
N GLU A 145 -90.12 1.95 27.19
CA GLU A 145 -89.51 0.74 26.61
C GLU A 145 -88.12 0.98 26.02
N LYS A 146 -87.84 2.18 25.52
CA LYS A 146 -86.54 2.50 24.89
C LYS A 146 -85.42 2.66 25.91
N ASP A 147 -85.71 3.19 27.10
CA ASP A 147 -84.70 3.39 28.13
C ASP A 147 -84.19 2.08 28.73
N THR A 148 -85.05 1.08 28.88
CA THR A 148 -84.65 -0.27 29.34
C THR A 148 -83.81 -1.03 28.30
N GLU A 149 -84.08 -0.85 27.01
CA GLU A 149 -83.30 -1.43 25.91
C GLU A 149 -81.91 -0.78 25.80
N ILE A 150 -81.80 0.52 26.11
CA ILE A 150 -80.53 1.26 26.15
C ILE A 150 -79.66 0.81 27.33
N GLU A 151 -80.25 0.60 28.50
CA GLU A 151 -79.53 0.09 29.67
C GLU A 151 -78.98 -1.33 29.44
N GLN A 152 -79.76 -2.22 28.82
CA GLN A 152 -79.27 -3.55 28.44
C GLN A 152 -78.09 -3.48 27.46
N LYS A 153 -78.19 -2.66 26.40
CA LYS A 153 -77.09 -2.47 25.44
C LYS A 153 -75.82 -1.91 26.08
N LEU A 154 -75.95 -1.02 27.08
CA LEU A 154 -74.82 -0.50 27.86
C LEU A 154 -74.17 -1.58 28.72
N THR A 155 -74.96 -2.46 29.36
CA THR A 155 -74.40 -3.58 30.13
C THR A 155 -73.70 -4.62 29.26
N ASP A 156 -74.22 -4.90 28.07
CA ASP A 156 -73.59 -5.82 27.11
C ASP A 156 -72.30 -5.24 26.52
N LEU A 157 -72.27 -3.93 26.25
CA LEU A 157 -71.04 -3.21 25.90
C LEU A 157 -70.00 -3.27 27.03
N GLY A 158 -70.42 -3.13 28.29
CA GLY A 158 -69.54 -3.25 29.45
C GLY A 158 -68.91 -4.65 29.57
N LYS A 159 -69.69 -5.71 29.34
CA LYS A 159 -69.17 -7.10 29.30
C LYS A 159 -68.24 -7.34 28.12
N ALA A 160 -68.55 -6.77 26.94
CA ALA A 160 -67.70 -6.86 25.77
C ALA A 160 -66.35 -6.16 25.97
N TRP A 161 -66.34 -5.02 26.68
CA TRP A 161 -65.13 -4.30 27.07
C TRP A 161 -64.26 -5.11 28.03
N ALA A 162 -64.85 -5.72 29.06
CA ALA A 162 -64.11 -6.59 29.98
C ALA A 162 -63.47 -7.79 29.26
N LEU A 163 -64.20 -8.43 28.33
CA LEU A 163 -63.68 -9.50 27.49
C LEU A 163 -62.54 -9.05 26.56
N LEU A 164 -62.61 -7.81 26.06
CA LEU A 164 -61.55 -7.23 25.23
C LEU A 164 -60.29 -6.95 26.05
N GLU A 165 -60.45 -6.42 27.26
CA GLU A 165 -59.35 -6.13 28.18
C GLU A 165 -58.61 -7.40 28.60
N ASP A 166 -59.34 -8.48 28.91
CA ASP A 166 -58.74 -9.77 29.21
C ASP A 166 -57.97 -10.37 28.02
N LYS A 167 -58.47 -10.19 26.78
CA LYS A 167 -57.74 -10.59 25.56
C LYS A 167 -56.47 -9.78 25.35
N ILE A 168 -56.49 -8.49 25.66
CA ILE A 168 -55.29 -7.63 25.57
C ILE A 168 -54.24 -8.10 26.58
N ARG A 169 -54.63 -8.33 27.84
CA ARG A 169 -53.72 -8.82 28.88
C ARG A 169 -53.12 -10.19 28.54
N LEU A 170 -53.90 -11.09 27.95
CA LEU A 170 -53.40 -12.38 27.49
C LEU A 170 -52.35 -12.22 26.38
N LYS A 171 -52.60 -11.32 25.42
CA LYS A 171 -51.66 -11.00 24.32
C LYS A 171 -50.37 -10.35 24.82
N GLU A 172 -50.45 -9.49 25.83
CA GLU A 172 -49.28 -8.91 26.48
C GLU A 172 -48.42 -9.98 27.17
N PHE A 173 -49.05 -10.97 27.80
CA PHE A 173 -48.34 -12.09 28.42
C PHE A 173 -47.65 -12.98 27.37
N GLU A 174 -48.34 -13.31 26.28
CA GLU A 174 -47.77 -14.07 25.15
C GLU A 174 -46.54 -13.35 24.55
N LEU A 175 -46.64 -12.03 24.31
CA LEU A 175 -45.55 -11.21 23.79
C LEU A 175 -44.36 -11.14 24.76
N ALA A 176 -44.61 -11.07 26.06
CA ALA A 176 -43.55 -11.09 27.08
C ALA A 176 -42.81 -12.45 27.11
N GLU A 177 -43.53 -13.55 26.89
CA GLU A 177 -42.94 -14.90 26.84
C GLU A 177 -42.12 -15.12 25.56
N GLU A 178 -42.61 -14.64 24.41
CA GLU A 178 -41.87 -14.65 23.14
C GLU A 178 -40.61 -13.79 23.20
N SER A 179 -40.69 -12.60 23.80
CA SER A 179 -39.53 -11.72 24.00
C SER A 179 -38.44 -12.39 24.85
N LYS A 180 -38.82 -13.12 25.91
CA LYS A 180 -37.88 -13.94 26.72
C LYS A 180 -37.26 -15.08 25.92
N LYS A 181 -38.01 -15.75 25.04
CA LYS A 181 -37.48 -16.80 24.16
C LYS A 181 -36.48 -16.24 23.14
N VAL A 182 -36.76 -15.07 22.56
CA VAL A 182 -35.86 -14.39 21.63
C VAL A 182 -34.57 -13.95 22.33
N HIS A 183 -34.66 -13.38 23.54
CA HIS A 183 -33.49 -13.00 24.33
C HIS A 183 -32.58 -14.20 24.66
N LYS A 184 -33.16 -15.35 25.01
CA LYS A 184 -32.38 -16.59 25.23
C LYS A 184 -31.68 -17.06 23.94
N LYS A 185 -32.34 -17.00 22.79
CA LYS A 185 -31.72 -17.37 21.49
C LYS A 185 -30.59 -16.42 21.10
N LEU A 186 -30.78 -15.11 21.30
CA LEU A 186 -29.74 -14.10 21.07
C LEU A 186 -28.53 -14.31 21.97
N ALA A 187 -28.71 -14.64 23.25
CA ALA A 187 -27.62 -14.91 24.17
C ALA A 187 -26.77 -16.12 23.76
N ILE A 188 -27.39 -17.17 23.21
CA ILE A 188 -26.70 -18.37 22.71
C ILE A 188 -25.93 -18.04 21.42
N LEU A 189 -26.56 -17.35 20.47
CA LEU A 189 -25.92 -16.92 19.21
C LEU A 189 -24.72 -15.99 19.45
N ASN A 190 -24.83 -15.08 20.42
CA ASN A 190 -23.75 -14.15 20.74
C ASN A 190 -22.54 -14.88 21.36
N ARG A 191 -22.77 -15.92 22.17
CA ARG A 191 -21.70 -16.81 22.65
C ARG A 191 -21.02 -17.57 21.51
N GLN A 192 -21.79 -18.11 20.57
CA GLN A 192 -21.25 -18.84 19.41
C GLN A 192 -20.45 -17.94 18.46
N HIS A 193 -20.87 -16.70 18.24
CA HIS A 193 -20.11 -15.74 17.43
C HIS A 193 -18.80 -15.30 18.10
N SER A 194 -18.78 -15.15 19.42
CA SER A 194 -17.56 -14.77 20.15
C SER A 194 -16.46 -15.83 20.10
N SER A 195 -16.82 -17.13 20.09
CA SER A 195 -15.83 -18.21 19.95
C SER A 195 -15.30 -18.34 18.51
N ALA A 196 -16.17 -18.18 17.51
CA ALA A 196 -15.77 -18.25 16.11
C ALA A 196 -14.83 -17.10 15.69
N ALA A 197 -15.03 -15.90 16.22
CA ALA A 197 -14.15 -14.76 15.95
C ALA A 197 -12.74 -14.95 16.55
N ALA A 198 -12.65 -15.50 17.76
CA ALA A 198 -11.37 -15.76 18.42
C ALA A 198 -10.54 -16.83 17.69
N ASP A 199 -11.19 -17.85 17.11
CA ASP A 199 -10.51 -18.89 16.34
C ASP A 199 -10.05 -18.39 14.96
N ASP A 200 -10.79 -17.48 14.33
CA ASP A 200 -10.41 -16.88 13.04
C ASP A 200 -9.21 -15.93 13.19
N ASP A 201 -9.13 -15.17 14.28
CA ASP A 201 -7.99 -14.31 14.59
C ASP A 201 -6.73 -15.12 14.91
N LYS A 202 -6.84 -16.24 15.63
CA LYS A 202 -5.71 -17.17 15.83
C LYS A 202 -5.21 -17.76 14.51
N ARG A 203 -6.10 -18.10 13.58
CA ARG A 203 -5.72 -18.61 12.25
C ARG A 203 -5.02 -17.56 11.40
N LYS A 204 -5.44 -16.29 11.47
CA LYS A 204 -4.77 -15.18 10.80
C LYS A 204 -3.37 -14.94 11.37
N GLN A 205 -3.23 -14.96 12.70
CA GLN A 205 -1.91 -14.81 13.34
C GLN A 205 -0.95 -15.95 12.98
N LEU A 206 -1.43 -17.20 12.92
CA LEU A 206 -0.63 -18.34 12.47
C LEU A 206 -0.24 -18.26 10.99
N ARG A 207 -1.11 -17.71 10.13
CA ARG A 207 -0.81 -17.51 8.71
C ARG A 207 0.25 -16.43 8.52
N ILE A 208 0.12 -15.29 9.22
CA ILE A 208 1.12 -14.21 9.22
C ILE A 208 2.48 -14.74 9.72
N ALA A 209 2.51 -15.50 10.81
CA ALA A 209 3.76 -16.07 11.33
C ALA A 209 4.44 -17.02 10.33
N LYS A 210 3.64 -17.80 9.58
CA LYS A 210 4.15 -18.68 8.53
C LYS A 210 4.68 -17.89 7.33
N ASP A 211 3.95 -16.88 6.87
CA ASP A 211 4.37 -16.02 5.77
C ASP A 211 5.68 -15.28 6.11
N TYR A 212 5.84 -14.82 7.36
CA TYR A 212 7.11 -14.24 7.84
C TYR A 212 8.27 -15.22 7.85
N ALA A 213 8.04 -16.48 8.23
CA ALA A 213 9.06 -17.52 8.21
C ALA A 213 9.48 -17.87 6.76
N ASP A 214 8.51 -17.93 5.84
CA ASP A 214 8.75 -18.20 4.42
C ASP A 214 9.52 -17.03 3.76
N LEU A 215 9.19 -15.78 4.09
CA LEU A 215 9.92 -14.56 3.66
C LEU A 215 11.38 -14.52 4.19
N GLN A 216 11.61 -14.96 5.42
CA GLN A 216 12.97 -15.11 5.95
C GLN A 216 13.78 -16.19 5.21
N SER A 217 13.12 -17.25 4.72
CA SER A 217 13.78 -18.34 4.00
C SER A 217 14.14 -17.99 2.54
N LEU A 218 13.39 -17.09 1.90
CA LEU A 218 13.59 -16.70 0.49
C LEU A 218 14.67 -15.65 0.27
N THR A 219 15.26 -15.09 1.33
CA THR A 219 16.23 -14.01 1.24
C THR A 219 17.61 -14.50 1.73
N PRO A 220 18.53 -14.92 0.82
CA PRO A 220 19.82 -15.52 1.19
C PRO A 220 20.66 -14.64 2.12
N MET A 221 20.52 -13.32 1.99
CA MET A 221 21.24 -12.32 2.79
C MET A 221 20.74 -12.27 4.25
N TYR A 222 19.44 -12.44 4.48
CA TYR A 222 18.86 -12.48 5.83
C TYR A 222 19.08 -13.83 6.52
N ALA A 223 19.04 -14.93 5.77
CA ALA A 223 19.40 -16.26 6.29
C ALA A 223 20.89 -16.32 6.69
N ALA A 224 21.78 -15.67 5.94
CA ALA A 224 23.18 -15.51 6.32
C ALA A 224 23.35 -14.65 7.58
N TYR A 225 22.61 -13.54 7.69
CA TYR A 225 22.65 -12.65 8.85
C TYR A 225 22.13 -13.31 10.14
N THR A 226 21.02 -14.05 10.07
CA THR A 226 20.48 -14.78 11.24
C THR A 226 21.34 -15.99 11.60
N ALA A 227 21.94 -16.67 10.61
CA ALA A 227 22.95 -17.69 10.86
C ALA A 227 24.18 -17.11 11.57
N THR A 228 24.67 -15.93 11.17
CA THR A 228 25.80 -15.26 11.86
C THR A 228 25.45 -14.77 13.26
N LEU A 229 24.21 -14.32 13.50
CA LEU A 229 23.72 -13.96 14.84
C LEU A 229 23.60 -15.19 15.75
N SER A 230 23.09 -16.30 15.21
CA SER A 230 23.04 -17.61 15.88
C SER A 230 24.45 -18.14 16.21
N LEU A 231 25.40 -17.97 15.30
CA LEU A 231 26.80 -18.36 15.48
C LEU A 231 27.49 -17.47 16.53
N ASN A 232 27.22 -16.17 16.53
CA ASN A 232 27.68 -15.23 17.57
C ASN A 232 27.05 -15.54 18.94
N HIS A 233 25.77 -15.92 18.98
CA HIS A 233 25.12 -16.30 20.23
C HIS A 233 25.69 -17.63 20.79
N ASN A 234 25.91 -18.62 19.93
CA ASN A 234 26.58 -19.87 20.32
C ASN A 234 28.06 -19.68 20.71
N LEU A 235 28.76 -18.71 20.11
CA LEU A 235 30.11 -18.32 20.52
C LEU A 235 30.10 -17.59 21.86
N SER A 236 29.09 -16.77 22.13
CA SER A 236 28.91 -16.10 23.42
C SER A 236 28.56 -17.09 24.54
N GLU A 237 27.82 -18.16 24.26
CA GLU A 237 27.54 -19.23 25.22
C GLU A 237 28.75 -20.13 25.49
N LYS A 238 29.65 -20.31 24.51
CA LYS A 238 30.89 -21.10 24.66
C LYS A 238 32.03 -20.31 25.30
N LEU A 239 32.00 -18.99 25.26
CA LEU A 239 32.92 -18.13 25.99
C LEU A 239 32.40 -17.90 27.41
N ASN A 240 32.72 -18.84 28.31
CA ASN A 240 32.58 -18.68 29.75
C ASN A 240 33.36 -17.44 30.24
N VAL A 241 32.73 -16.27 30.21
CA VAL A 241 33.16 -15.12 31.00
C VAL A 241 32.63 -15.34 32.43
N PRO A 242 33.48 -15.29 33.47
CA PRO A 242 33.09 -15.66 34.83
C PRO A 242 31.92 -14.82 35.35
N LYS A 243 30.87 -15.52 35.78
CA LYS A 243 29.77 -14.99 36.58
C LYS A 243 30.31 -14.45 37.89
N ASN A 244 30.15 -13.15 38.12
CA ASN A 244 29.97 -12.59 39.46
C ASN A 244 29.29 -11.22 39.31
N LEU A 245 27.96 -11.25 39.27
CA LEU A 245 27.02 -10.32 39.92
C LEU A 245 25.60 -10.58 39.39
N GLU A 246 25.06 -11.74 39.77
CA GLU A 246 23.65 -11.85 40.14
C GLU A 246 23.37 -10.80 41.22
N SER A 247 22.22 -10.16 41.39
CA SER A 247 20.87 -10.34 40.87
C SER A 247 20.03 -9.19 41.48
N SER A 248 19.01 -8.70 40.77
CA SER A 248 17.70 -8.31 41.33
C SER A 248 16.87 -7.51 40.33
N LEU A 249 16.53 -8.12 39.19
CA LEU A 249 15.35 -7.69 38.45
C LEU A 249 14.18 -8.57 38.89
N LYS A 250 13.38 -8.05 39.83
CA LYS A 250 12.01 -8.50 40.03
C LYS A 250 11.14 -7.83 38.96
N GLU A 251 10.54 -8.64 38.11
CA GLU A 251 9.30 -8.29 37.43
C GLU A 251 8.17 -8.12 38.46
N SER A 252 7.30 -7.12 38.26
CA SER A 252 5.95 -7.09 38.85
C SER A 252 5.05 -6.12 38.08
N GLU A 253 4.17 -6.72 37.27
CA GLU A 253 2.73 -6.47 37.08
C GLU A 253 2.07 -5.09 37.34
N LEU A 254 1.37 -4.64 36.28
CA LEU A 254 0.00 -4.08 36.22
C LEU A 254 -0.50 -2.96 37.18
N SER A 255 -0.70 -1.80 36.56
CA SER A 255 -1.95 -0.99 36.52
C SER A 255 -2.33 -0.02 37.67
N LYS A 256 -2.76 1.17 37.22
CA LYS A 256 -3.53 2.26 37.86
C LYS A 256 -2.73 3.44 38.45
N PHE A 257 -3.35 4.62 38.28
CA PHE A 257 -2.92 6.01 38.58
C PHE A 257 -2.08 6.67 37.47
N SER A 258 -2.67 7.52 36.62
CA SER A 258 -3.12 8.90 36.87
C SER A 258 -1.98 9.88 37.18
N SER A 259 -1.78 10.79 36.22
CA SER A 259 -1.27 12.15 36.33
C SER A 259 0.21 12.39 36.70
N LYS A 260 0.83 13.16 35.81
CA LYS A 260 1.95 14.13 35.97
C LYS A 260 3.26 13.76 35.27
N LEU A 261 3.51 14.61 34.29
CA LEU A 261 4.74 14.95 33.61
C LEU A 261 5.87 15.20 34.62
N THR A 262 6.91 14.37 34.61
CA THR A 262 8.26 14.70 35.10
C THR A 262 9.25 13.81 34.37
N THR A 263 10.14 14.45 33.59
CA THR A 263 11.34 13.87 32.98
C THR A 263 12.28 13.33 34.05
N PRO A 264 12.81 12.10 33.95
CA PRO A 264 13.96 11.69 34.73
C PRO A 264 15.25 11.98 33.94
N ASP A 265 16.01 12.95 34.44
CA ASP A 265 17.45 13.05 34.21
C ASP A 265 18.12 11.83 34.84
N SER A 266 18.46 10.82 34.06
CA SER A 266 19.48 9.84 34.43
C SER A 266 20.24 9.43 33.19
N VAL A 267 21.30 10.21 32.91
CA VAL A 267 22.37 9.85 31.98
C VAL A 267 23.03 8.57 32.50
N LEU A 268 22.84 7.48 31.77
CA LEU A 268 23.65 6.27 31.88
C LEU A 268 25.01 6.58 31.24
N ASP A 269 26.04 6.72 32.08
CA ASP A 269 27.44 6.81 31.65
C ASP A 269 27.85 5.48 30.98
N PHE A 270 27.80 5.44 29.66
CA PHE A 270 28.55 4.46 28.88
C PHE A 270 30.02 4.89 28.87
N LYS A 271 30.86 4.22 29.67
CA LYS A 271 32.31 4.25 29.49
C LYS A 271 32.68 3.36 28.30
N ASP A 272 32.43 3.86 27.10
CA ASP A 272 33.12 3.39 25.92
C ASP A 272 34.55 3.92 25.96
N ALA A 273 35.50 3.07 25.56
CA ALA A 273 36.91 3.42 25.43
C ALA A 273 37.03 4.55 24.39
N VAL A 274 37.15 5.79 24.88
CA VAL A 274 37.48 6.95 24.07
C VAL A 274 38.93 6.78 23.65
N ASP A 275 39.15 6.52 22.36
CA ASP A 275 40.43 6.82 21.71
C ASP A 275 40.78 8.26 22.08
N GLU A 276 41.89 8.46 22.80
CA GLU A 276 42.36 9.78 23.24
C GLU A 276 42.54 10.68 22.02
N PHE A 277 41.53 11.51 21.75
CA PHE A 277 41.66 12.60 20.80
C PHE A 277 42.77 13.53 21.30
N PRO A 278 43.66 14.03 20.40
CA PRO A 278 44.76 14.89 20.79
C PRO A 278 44.22 16.12 21.52
N ASP A 279 44.75 16.32 22.73
CA ASP A 279 44.35 17.32 23.70
C ASP A 279 44.09 18.68 23.02
N TYR A 280 42.85 19.18 23.13
CA TYR A 280 42.42 20.42 22.46
C TYR A 280 43.37 21.58 22.80
N THR A 281 44.03 21.55 23.95
CA THR A 281 45.01 22.54 24.41
C THR A 281 46.23 22.68 23.49
N GLN A 282 46.71 21.59 22.87
CA GLN A 282 47.92 21.56 22.04
C GLN A 282 47.70 21.94 20.56
N MET A 283 46.44 22.09 20.13
CA MET A 283 46.15 22.46 18.74
C MET A 283 46.40 23.95 18.43
N SER A 284 46.88 24.22 17.21
CA SER A 284 47.05 25.59 16.70
C SER A 284 45.71 26.33 16.66
N ALA A 285 45.74 27.65 16.87
CA ALA A 285 44.53 28.49 16.92
C ALA A 285 43.66 28.36 15.65
N SER A 286 44.28 28.20 14.49
CA SER A 286 43.59 27.99 13.21
C SER A 286 42.83 26.66 13.18
N ARG A 287 43.42 25.58 13.70
CA ARG A 287 42.78 24.25 13.72
C ARG A 287 41.63 24.20 14.74
N LYS A 288 41.79 24.87 15.89
CA LYS A 288 40.72 25.08 16.87
C LYS A 288 39.54 25.84 16.29
N LYS A 289 39.80 26.86 15.47
CA LYS A 289 38.75 27.64 14.81
C LYS A 289 37.98 26.79 13.81
N ILE A 290 38.67 26.03 12.95
CA ILE A 290 38.04 25.13 11.98
C ILE A 290 37.14 24.12 12.68
N LEU A 291 37.63 23.49 13.76
CA LEU A 291 36.84 22.51 14.52
C LEU A 291 35.57 23.13 15.13
N ARG A 292 35.67 24.32 15.74
CA ARG A 292 34.48 25.03 16.25
C ARG A 292 33.51 25.42 15.14
N ASP A 293 34.01 25.86 14.00
CA ASP A 293 33.18 26.23 12.85
C ASP A 293 32.46 24.99 12.29
N THR A 294 33.14 23.83 12.23
CA THR A 294 32.52 22.55 11.84
C THR A 294 31.55 22.01 12.88
N GLU A 295 31.83 22.15 14.18
CA GLU A 295 30.91 21.77 15.26
C GLU A 295 29.65 22.65 15.22
N HIS A 296 29.79 23.96 15.01
CA HIS A 296 28.66 24.87 14.86
C HIS A 296 27.84 24.59 13.60
N GLU A 297 28.47 24.21 12.49
CA GLU A 297 27.75 23.79 11.28
C GLU A 297 26.99 22.49 11.51
N ALA A 298 27.64 21.47 12.09
CA ALA A 298 27.00 20.20 12.42
C ALA A 298 25.82 20.40 13.38
N GLN A 299 25.97 21.26 14.40
CA GLN A 299 24.91 21.58 15.33
C GLN A 299 23.75 22.35 14.66
N ARG A 300 24.05 23.22 13.69
CA ARG A 300 23.01 23.89 12.88
C ARG A 300 22.23 22.91 12.02
N VAL A 301 22.91 21.99 11.35
CA VAL A 301 22.28 20.95 10.52
C VAL A 301 21.41 20.05 11.38
N LEU A 302 21.93 19.53 12.50
CA LEU A 302 21.18 18.69 13.44
C LEU A 302 19.93 19.39 13.99
N ASN A 303 20.04 20.68 14.36
CA ASN A 303 18.88 21.46 14.81
C ASN A 303 17.85 21.68 13.70
N HIS A 304 18.30 21.82 12.45
CA HIS A 304 17.39 21.94 11.31
C HIS A 304 16.64 20.63 11.03
N GLU A 305 17.36 19.50 11.04
CA GLU A 305 16.78 18.17 10.87
C GLU A 305 15.80 17.82 12.01
N LEU A 306 16.16 18.14 13.26
CA LEU A 306 15.26 17.99 14.42
C LEU A 306 13.96 18.76 14.22
N LYS A 307 14.04 20.01 13.76
CA LYS A 307 12.85 20.84 13.52
C LYS A 307 11.99 20.31 12.37
N GLN A 308 12.59 19.74 11.32
CA GLN A 308 11.86 19.08 10.25
C GLN A 308 11.15 17.82 10.76
N LEU A 309 11.84 17.00 11.57
CA LEU A 309 11.28 15.80 12.18
C LEU A 309 10.15 16.11 13.17
N GLU A 310 10.28 17.17 13.98
CA GLU A 310 9.18 17.64 14.84
C GLU A 310 7.97 18.09 14.01
N GLY A 311 8.21 18.74 12.87
CA GLY A 311 7.16 19.12 11.92
C GLY A 311 6.41 17.91 11.35
N THR A 312 7.13 16.89 10.90
CA THR A 312 6.52 15.66 10.35
C THR A 312 5.80 14.85 11.41
N VAL A 313 6.36 14.70 12.62
CA VAL A 313 5.69 14.02 13.75
C VAL A 313 4.43 14.76 14.19
N SER A 314 4.46 16.09 14.22
CA SER A 314 3.28 16.91 14.51
C SER A 314 2.19 16.73 13.45
N GLY A 315 2.55 16.73 12.16
CA GLY A 315 1.64 16.46 11.05
C GLY A 315 1.00 15.08 11.16
N GLN A 316 1.81 14.03 11.38
CA GLN A 316 1.32 12.66 11.56
C GLN A 316 0.39 12.52 12.77
N ARG A 317 0.63 13.24 13.87
CA ARG A 317 -0.27 13.25 15.03
C ARG A 317 -1.63 13.87 14.70
N GLN A 318 -1.66 14.96 13.94
CA GLN A 318 -2.91 15.59 13.52
C GLN A 318 -3.70 14.69 12.57
N GLU A 319 -3.01 14.05 11.62
CA GLU A 319 -3.62 13.10 10.69
C GLU A 319 -4.19 11.88 11.44
N THR A 320 -3.45 11.32 12.40
CA THR A 320 -3.92 10.20 13.23
C THR A 320 -5.16 10.59 14.03
N GLN A 321 -5.24 11.82 14.55
CA GLN A 321 -6.44 12.31 15.24
C GLN A 321 -7.63 12.49 14.31
N ALA A 322 -7.40 12.97 13.08
CA ALA A 322 -8.46 13.09 12.06
C ALA A 322 -9.00 11.72 11.68
N LEU A 323 -8.12 10.77 11.35
CA LEU A 323 -8.48 9.38 11.06
C LEU A 323 -9.24 8.72 12.22
N GLY A 324 -8.83 8.97 13.46
CA GLY A 324 -9.55 8.48 14.64
C GLY A 324 -11.00 8.98 14.74
N LYS A 325 -11.27 10.24 14.33
CA LYS A 325 -12.63 10.79 14.27
C LYS A 325 -13.44 10.15 13.14
N ASP A 326 -12.83 9.97 11.97
CA ASP A 326 -13.49 9.39 10.80
C ASP A 326 -13.85 7.93 11.04
N VAL A 327 -12.96 7.15 11.65
CA VAL A 327 -13.22 5.75 12.04
C VAL A 327 -14.39 5.67 13.02
N LYS A 328 -14.46 6.59 14.00
CA LYS A 328 -15.58 6.63 14.94
C LYS A 328 -16.90 6.94 14.23
N TRP A 329 -16.90 7.94 13.34
CA TRP A 329 -18.07 8.29 12.54
C TRP A 329 -18.54 7.13 11.65
N LEU A 330 -17.62 6.48 10.94
CA LEU A 330 -17.93 5.31 10.11
C LEU A 330 -18.52 4.17 10.92
N LYS A 331 -17.99 3.91 12.13
CA LYS A 331 -18.50 2.87 13.02
C LYS A 331 -19.93 3.15 13.47
N GLU A 332 -20.24 4.40 13.83
CA GLU A 332 -21.61 4.83 14.17
C GLU A 332 -22.55 4.70 12.96
N ASN A 333 -22.09 5.07 11.77
CA ASN A 333 -22.87 5.00 10.54
C ASN A 333 -23.18 3.55 10.14
N ILE A 334 -22.21 2.63 10.28
CA ILE A 334 -22.41 1.19 10.07
C ILE A 334 -23.46 0.65 11.05
N GLN A 335 -23.43 1.05 12.32
CA GLN A 335 -24.42 0.62 13.31
C GLN A 335 -25.83 1.12 12.96
N LEU A 336 -25.97 2.36 12.50
CA LEU A 336 -27.25 2.90 12.02
C LEU A 336 -27.76 2.12 10.81
N ARG A 337 -26.91 1.85 9.82
CA ARG A 337 -27.28 1.04 8.65
C ARG A 337 -27.66 -0.39 9.01
N GLN A 338 -26.98 -1.01 9.97
CA GLN A 338 -27.36 -2.34 10.47
C GLN A 338 -28.74 -2.31 11.16
N ALA A 339 -29.07 -1.24 11.88
CA ALA A 339 -30.40 -1.05 12.47
C ALA A 339 -31.48 -0.87 11.39
N ASP A 340 -31.22 -0.06 10.36
CA ASP A 340 -32.11 0.11 9.21
C ASP A 340 -32.37 -1.21 8.50
N ILE A 341 -31.32 -1.98 8.21
CA ILE A 341 -31.44 -3.30 7.55
C ILE A 341 -32.32 -4.22 8.40
N ARG A 342 -32.07 -4.33 9.71
CA ARG A 342 -32.90 -5.16 10.60
C ARG A 342 -34.36 -4.72 10.62
N PHE A 343 -34.61 -3.41 10.64
CA PHE A 343 -35.95 -2.86 10.59
C PHE A 343 -36.67 -3.24 9.29
N TYR A 344 -36.01 -3.02 8.13
CA TYR A 344 -36.61 -3.35 6.84
C TYR A 344 -36.80 -4.85 6.67
N THR A 345 -35.84 -5.69 7.09
CA THR A 345 -35.97 -7.15 7.06
C THR A 345 -37.18 -7.60 7.87
N SER A 346 -37.32 -7.14 9.11
CA SER A 346 -38.49 -7.46 9.95
C SER A 346 -39.79 -6.98 9.33
N LYS A 347 -39.80 -5.79 8.72
CA LYS A 347 -40.98 -5.26 8.03
C LYS A 347 -41.36 -6.10 6.81
N THR A 348 -40.40 -6.56 6.02
CA THR A 348 -40.65 -7.46 4.90
C THR A 348 -41.16 -8.82 5.38
N GLU A 349 -40.62 -9.37 6.46
CA GLU A 349 -41.12 -10.62 7.05
C GLU A 349 -42.58 -10.48 7.51
N GLU A 350 -42.94 -9.36 8.16
CA GLU A 350 -44.32 -9.04 8.55
C GLU A 350 -45.26 -8.99 7.33
N LEU A 351 -44.81 -8.38 6.23
CA LEU A 351 -45.59 -8.29 4.99
C LEU A 351 -45.74 -9.66 4.31
N ILE A 352 -44.69 -10.48 4.32
CA ILE A 352 -44.73 -11.85 3.80
C ILE A 352 -45.69 -12.70 4.62
N GLU A 353 -45.70 -12.60 5.95
CA GLU A 353 -46.67 -13.31 6.78
C GLU A 353 -48.10 -12.85 6.52
N LYS A 354 -48.35 -11.54 6.36
CA LYS A 354 -49.68 -11.02 6.00
C LYS A 354 -50.14 -11.56 4.64
N ALA A 355 -49.27 -11.56 3.64
CA ALA A 355 -49.57 -12.12 2.33
C ALA A 355 -49.88 -13.62 2.40
N LYS A 356 -49.11 -14.39 3.18
CA LYS A 356 -49.37 -15.82 3.41
C LYS A 356 -50.71 -16.08 4.10
N LYS A 357 -51.08 -15.26 5.09
CA LYS A 357 -52.39 -15.34 5.77
C LYS A 357 -53.53 -15.00 4.80
N GLU A 358 -53.41 -13.93 4.02
CA GLU A 358 -54.41 -13.58 3.00
C GLU A 358 -54.56 -14.66 1.92
N ASP A 359 -53.47 -15.29 1.49
CA ASP A 359 -53.53 -16.38 0.51
C ASP A 359 -54.17 -17.64 1.10
N GLN A 360 -53.92 -17.96 2.38
CA GLN A 360 -54.62 -19.05 3.09
C GLN A 360 -56.12 -18.77 3.27
N GLU A 361 -56.51 -17.53 3.58
CA GLU A 361 -57.92 -17.13 3.65
C GLU A 361 -58.61 -17.23 2.28
N LYS A 362 -57.94 -16.83 1.20
CA LYS A 362 -58.46 -16.99 -0.18
C LYS A 362 -58.60 -18.46 -0.59
N LEU A 363 -57.67 -19.33 -0.21
CA LEU A 363 -57.73 -20.78 -0.46
C LEU A 363 -58.89 -21.45 0.30
N THR A 364 -59.12 -21.06 1.56
CA THR A 364 -60.23 -21.59 2.37
C THR A 364 -61.61 -21.08 1.89
N LEU A 365 -61.68 -19.85 1.38
CA LEU A 365 -62.88 -19.32 0.71
C LEU A 365 -63.18 -20.05 -0.62
N GLN A 366 -62.16 -20.38 -1.42
CA GLN A 366 -62.35 -21.14 -2.66
C GLN A 366 -62.82 -22.58 -2.40
N GLN A 367 -62.31 -23.26 -1.36
CA GLN A 367 -62.76 -24.60 -0.97
C GLN A 367 -64.20 -24.63 -0.44
N LYS A 368 -64.71 -23.54 0.16
CA LYS A 368 -66.12 -23.42 0.53
C LYS A 368 -67.03 -23.19 -0.69
N SER A 369 -66.56 -22.50 -1.73
CA SER A 369 -67.35 -22.27 -2.95
C SER A 369 -67.50 -23.49 -3.86
N GLN A 370 -66.60 -24.49 -3.76
CA GLN A 370 -66.64 -25.70 -4.59
C GLN A 370 -67.64 -26.77 -4.12
N LYS A 371 -68.33 -26.60 -2.98
CA LYS A 371 -69.39 -27.51 -2.51
C LYS A 371 -70.80 -27.14 -3.01
N SER A 372 -70.97 -26.03 -3.72
CA SER A 372 -72.26 -25.63 -4.28
C SER A 372 -72.11 -25.15 -5.72
N GLY A 373 -72.64 -25.93 -6.66
CA GLY A 373 -72.98 -25.42 -7.99
C GLY A 373 -72.31 -26.20 -9.11
N GLY A 374 -73.09 -27.08 -9.73
CA GLY A 374 -72.68 -27.82 -10.90
C GLY A 374 -72.58 -26.97 -12.18
N LEU A 375 -71.80 -27.52 -13.11
CA LEU A 375 -72.09 -27.56 -14.54
C LEU A 375 -71.90 -26.28 -15.39
N LEU A 376 -70.76 -25.58 -15.28
CA LEU A 376 -70.23 -24.69 -16.34
C LEU A 376 -68.69 -24.73 -16.31
N SER A 377 -68.05 -25.69 -16.99
CA SER A 377 -66.67 -26.10 -16.62
C SER A 377 -65.68 -26.38 -17.77
N ALA A 378 -65.90 -25.90 -18.99
CA ALA A 378 -64.90 -26.01 -20.06
C ALA A 378 -64.20 -24.66 -20.33
N ASP A 379 -64.96 -23.60 -20.65
CA ASP A 379 -64.39 -22.27 -20.96
C ASP A 379 -63.78 -21.55 -19.75
N ILE A 380 -64.34 -21.75 -18.55
CA ILE A 380 -63.82 -21.12 -17.32
C ILE A 380 -62.47 -21.75 -16.92
N PHE A 381 -62.27 -23.04 -17.18
CA PHE A 381 -61.02 -23.75 -16.88
C PHE A 381 -59.89 -23.36 -17.84
N ALA A 382 -60.20 -23.10 -19.12
CA ALA A 382 -59.26 -22.50 -20.06
C ALA A 382 -58.85 -21.09 -19.61
N SER A 383 -59.81 -20.22 -19.25
CA SER A 383 -59.49 -18.86 -18.76
C SER A 383 -58.74 -18.86 -17.42
N ARG A 384 -58.95 -19.88 -16.56
CA ARG A 384 -58.26 -20.03 -15.27
C ARG A 384 -56.84 -20.58 -15.44
N GLY A 385 -56.61 -21.42 -16.45
CA GLY A 385 -55.27 -21.83 -16.89
C GLY A 385 -54.47 -20.65 -17.42
N ASP A 386 -55.06 -19.84 -18.30
CA ASP A 386 -54.44 -18.62 -18.84
C ASP A 386 -54.10 -17.60 -17.75
N VAL A 387 -54.96 -17.44 -16.74
CA VAL A 387 -54.71 -16.57 -15.58
C VAL A 387 -53.57 -17.09 -14.71
N LEU A 388 -53.42 -18.41 -14.57
CA LEU A 388 -52.31 -19.01 -13.82
C LEU A 388 -50.98 -18.87 -14.58
N GLU A 389 -50.96 -19.12 -15.90
CA GLU A 389 -49.77 -18.89 -16.73
C GLU A 389 -49.36 -17.41 -16.75
N LEU A 390 -50.31 -16.48 -16.83
CA LEU A 390 -50.03 -15.05 -16.74
C LEU A 390 -49.50 -14.64 -15.36
N ARG A 391 -49.96 -15.30 -14.30
CA ARG A 391 -49.47 -15.07 -12.93
C ARG A 391 -48.07 -15.62 -12.73
N GLU A 392 -47.76 -16.76 -13.32
CA GLU A 392 -46.41 -17.33 -13.34
C GLU A 392 -45.45 -16.45 -14.17
N LYS A 393 -45.84 -16.04 -15.39
CA LYS A 393 -45.06 -15.08 -16.19
C LYS A 393 -44.83 -13.77 -15.46
N ARG A 394 -45.83 -13.25 -14.74
CA ARG A 394 -45.68 -12.05 -13.93
C ARG A 394 -44.66 -12.25 -12.81
N LEU A 395 -44.70 -13.40 -12.13
CA LEU A 395 -43.78 -13.71 -11.02
C LEU A 395 -42.34 -13.89 -11.51
N ILE A 396 -42.15 -14.49 -12.69
CA ILE A 396 -40.86 -14.58 -13.38
C ILE A 396 -40.34 -13.17 -13.71
N MET A 397 -41.17 -12.34 -14.36
CA MET A 397 -40.79 -10.97 -14.70
C MET A 397 -40.51 -10.09 -13.47
N GLU A 398 -41.21 -10.33 -12.36
CA GLU A 398 -40.98 -9.63 -11.09
C GLU A 398 -39.64 -10.05 -10.45
N ASN A 399 -39.29 -11.33 -10.52
CA ASN A 399 -37.98 -11.82 -10.10
C ASN A 399 -36.85 -11.28 -10.99
N GLU A 400 -37.03 -11.27 -12.32
CA GLU A 400 -36.06 -10.69 -13.27
C GLU A 400 -35.87 -9.19 -13.02
N ARG A 401 -36.96 -8.46 -12.79
CA ARG A 401 -36.90 -7.05 -12.42
C ARG A 401 -36.13 -6.85 -11.13
N ASN A 402 -36.36 -7.67 -10.11
CA ASN A 402 -35.65 -7.56 -8.83
C ASN A 402 -34.15 -7.87 -8.99
N LEU A 403 -33.80 -8.87 -9.81
CA LEU A 403 -32.42 -9.21 -10.14
C LEU A 403 -31.71 -8.04 -10.83
N LEU A 404 -32.33 -7.46 -11.87
CA LEU A 404 -31.79 -6.30 -12.58
C LEU A 404 -31.68 -5.07 -11.67
N THR A 405 -32.64 -4.87 -10.78
CA THR A 405 -32.59 -3.75 -9.81
C THR A 405 -31.42 -3.91 -8.84
N ASN A 406 -31.10 -5.13 -8.42
CA ASN A 406 -29.95 -5.40 -7.57
C ASN A 406 -28.63 -5.22 -8.33
N GLN A 407 -28.55 -5.69 -9.58
CA GLN A 407 -27.37 -5.47 -10.43
C GLN A 407 -27.12 -3.98 -10.70
N ILE A 408 -28.17 -3.19 -10.94
CA ILE A 408 -28.03 -1.74 -11.12
C ILE A 408 -27.48 -1.08 -9.85
N LYS A 409 -27.92 -1.51 -8.66
CA LYS A 409 -27.39 -1.00 -7.38
C LYS A 409 -25.94 -1.38 -7.16
N GLU A 410 -25.56 -2.63 -7.44
CA GLU A 410 -24.15 -3.06 -7.35
C GLU A 410 -23.27 -2.28 -8.33
N ASN A 411 -23.71 -2.11 -9.57
CA ASN A 411 -22.98 -1.33 -10.56
C ASN A 411 -22.87 0.15 -10.16
N SER A 412 -23.89 0.75 -9.55
CA SER A 412 -23.79 2.14 -9.09
C SER A 412 -22.76 2.29 -7.97
N LEU A 413 -22.73 1.34 -7.02
CA LEU A 413 -21.73 1.34 -5.94
C LEU A 413 -20.32 1.15 -6.49
N GLU A 414 -20.15 0.32 -7.52
CA GLU A 414 -18.86 0.12 -8.17
C GLU A 414 -18.42 1.36 -8.96
N CYS A 415 -19.34 2.07 -9.63
CA CYS A 415 -19.07 3.36 -10.25
C CYS A 415 -18.62 4.41 -9.23
N ASP A 416 -19.28 4.49 -8.06
CA ASP A 416 -18.89 5.40 -6.98
C ASP A 416 -17.49 5.06 -6.43
N ARG A 417 -17.18 3.76 -6.32
CA ARG A 417 -15.86 3.26 -5.91
C ARG A 417 -14.77 3.66 -6.92
N LEU A 418 -15.00 3.41 -8.20
CA LEU A 418 -14.06 3.76 -9.28
C LEU A 418 -13.85 5.27 -9.39
N ASN A 419 -14.91 6.06 -9.27
CA ASN A 419 -14.82 7.53 -9.27
C ASN A 419 -13.98 8.03 -8.08
N SER A 420 -14.16 7.44 -6.90
CA SER A 420 -13.34 7.76 -5.72
C SER A 420 -11.86 7.42 -5.95
N GLN A 421 -11.56 6.26 -6.56
CA GLN A 421 -10.19 5.87 -6.90
C GLN A 421 -9.57 6.82 -7.94
N TRP A 422 -10.33 7.23 -8.96
CA TRP A 422 -9.87 8.19 -9.95
C TRP A 422 -9.57 9.56 -9.32
N MET A 423 -10.42 10.05 -8.42
CA MET A 423 -10.18 11.31 -7.71
C MET A 423 -8.91 11.26 -6.86
N ILE A 424 -8.64 10.12 -6.21
CA ILE A 424 -7.40 9.88 -5.47
C ILE A 424 -6.20 9.91 -6.43
N LEU A 425 -6.25 9.18 -7.54
CA LEU A 425 -5.18 9.15 -8.56
C LEU A 425 -4.92 10.53 -9.17
N LYS A 426 -5.98 11.29 -9.45
CA LYS A 426 -5.89 12.67 -9.94
C LYS A 426 -5.27 13.60 -8.89
N GLY A 427 -5.57 13.38 -7.60
CA GLY A 427 -4.92 14.04 -6.49
C GLY A 427 -3.42 13.76 -6.47
N PHE A 428 -3.02 12.49 -6.56
CA PHE A 428 -1.63 12.07 -6.66
C PHE A 428 -0.91 12.69 -7.85
N ALA A 429 -1.52 12.65 -9.04
CA ALA A 429 -0.94 13.23 -10.25
C ALA A 429 -0.75 14.76 -10.17
N LYS A 430 -1.55 15.46 -9.36
CA LYS A 430 -1.38 16.89 -9.09
C LYS A 430 -0.33 17.19 -8.02
N SER A 431 -0.17 16.29 -7.04
CA SER A 431 0.83 16.44 -5.98
C SER A 431 2.25 16.05 -6.41
N VAL A 432 2.36 15.20 -7.43
CA VAL A 432 3.65 14.81 -8.01
C VAL A 432 3.98 15.81 -9.10
N ASP A 433 4.98 16.63 -8.85
CA ASP A 433 5.49 17.57 -9.84
C ASP A 433 6.40 16.82 -10.82
N PHE A 434 5.80 16.24 -11.87
CA PHE A 434 6.50 15.39 -12.84
C PHE A 434 7.68 16.10 -13.52
N ASP A 435 7.65 17.44 -13.58
CA ASP A 435 8.76 18.23 -14.11
C ASP A 435 9.99 18.17 -13.19
N THR A 436 9.80 18.17 -11.87
CA THR A 436 10.91 17.98 -10.92
C THR A 436 11.50 16.57 -11.00
N LEU A 437 10.65 15.54 -11.13
CA LEU A 437 11.10 14.16 -11.35
C LEU A 437 11.87 14.01 -12.65
N ARG A 438 11.43 14.70 -13.72
CA ARG A 438 12.11 14.70 -15.02
C ARG A 438 13.46 15.41 -14.96
N GLN A 439 13.55 16.52 -14.23
CA GLN A 439 14.82 17.22 -13.97
C GLN A 439 15.77 16.34 -13.17
N LEU A 440 15.31 15.72 -12.09
CA LEU A 440 16.10 14.82 -11.25
C LEU A 440 16.62 13.62 -12.05
N ASN A 441 15.78 13.06 -12.93
CA ASN A 441 16.21 11.97 -13.82
C ASN A 441 17.27 12.46 -14.83
N GLY A 442 17.14 13.68 -15.36
CA GLY A 442 18.18 14.29 -16.19
C GLY A 442 19.50 14.50 -15.45
N GLU A 443 19.45 14.91 -14.18
CA GLU A 443 20.64 15.03 -13.33
C GLU A 443 21.29 13.67 -13.05
N VAL A 444 20.49 12.63 -12.78
CA VAL A 444 20.98 11.25 -12.60
C VAL A 444 21.72 10.76 -13.85
N GLU A 445 21.15 10.97 -15.04
CA GLU A 445 21.81 10.60 -16.30
C GLU A 445 23.10 11.40 -16.54
N HIS A 446 23.11 12.69 -16.19
CA HIS A 446 24.34 13.49 -16.22
C HIS A 446 25.42 12.94 -15.28
N TRP A 447 25.04 12.55 -14.06
CA TRP A 447 25.98 11.94 -13.11
C TRP A 447 26.49 10.59 -13.58
N LYS A 448 25.65 9.75 -14.20
CA LYS A 448 26.10 8.48 -14.81
C LYS A 448 27.13 8.71 -15.91
N LEU A 449 26.89 9.66 -16.81
CA LEU A 449 27.87 10.02 -17.85
C LEU A 449 29.19 10.48 -17.24
N LYS A 450 29.14 11.30 -16.19
CA LYS A 450 30.33 11.79 -15.49
C LYS A 450 31.09 10.67 -14.79
N VAL A 451 30.40 9.73 -14.16
CA VAL A 451 31.01 8.54 -13.54
C VAL A 451 31.71 7.68 -14.60
N ASN A 452 31.07 7.44 -15.75
CA ASN A 452 31.69 6.69 -16.85
C ASN A 452 32.95 7.40 -17.38
N GLN A 453 32.91 8.72 -17.54
CA GLN A 453 34.10 9.50 -17.94
C GLN A 453 35.24 9.39 -16.92
N LEU A 454 34.91 9.42 -15.62
CA LEU A 454 35.91 9.25 -14.56
C LEU A 454 36.46 7.82 -14.53
N GLN A 455 35.62 6.81 -14.79
CA GLN A 455 36.04 5.42 -14.91
C GLN A 455 37.07 5.24 -16.04
N ASP A 456 36.81 5.82 -17.22
CA ASP A 456 37.73 5.82 -18.35
C ASP A 456 39.06 6.52 -18.02
N GLN A 457 39.01 7.62 -17.26
CA GLN A 457 40.21 8.33 -16.81
C GLN A 457 41.02 7.49 -15.82
N ILE A 458 40.36 6.80 -14.88
CA ILE A 458 41.01 5.89 -13.94
C ILE A 458 41.68 4.74 -14.70
N GLU A 459 41.02 4.15 -15.69
CA GLU A 459 41.61 3.07 -16.48
C GLU A 459 42.84 3.53 -17.26
N LYS A 460 42.81 4.75 -17.82
CA LYS A 460 43.99 5.36 -18.47
C LYS A 460 45.13 5.60 -17.48
N LEU A 461 44.84 6.09 -16.28
CA LEU A 461 45.84 6.31 -15.23
C LEU A 461 46.45 4.97 -14.78
N GLN A 462 45.65 3.93 -14.59
CA GLN A 462 46.14 2.59 -14.25
C GLN A 462 47.04 2.00 -15.34
N LYS A 463 46.69 2.19 -16.63
CA LYS A 463 47.57 1.81 -17.74
C LYS A 463 48.92 2.53 -17.67
N MET A 464 48.91 3.85 -17.43
CA MET A 464 50.14 4.64 -17.29
C MET A 464 50.97 4.21 -16.06
N GLU A 465 50.33 3.89 -14.94
CA GLU A 465 51.00 3.37 -13.75
C GLU A 465 51.68 2.02 -14.03
N ASN A 466 50.99 1.11 -14.72
CA ASN A 466 51.55 -0.17 -15.13
C ASN A 466 52.77 0.01 -16.06
N TYR A 467 52.69 0.93 -17.03
CA TYR A 467 53.84 1.26 -17.88
C TYR A 467 55.02 1.84 -17.09
N ALA A 468 54.75 2.77 -16.17
CA ALA A 468 55.77 3.38 -15.32
C ALA A 468 56.43 2.34 -14.40
N SER A 469 55.64 1.43 -13.83
CA SER A 469 56.12 0.31 -13.00
C SER A 469 57.00 -0.64 -13.82
N LEU A 470 56.59 -1.01 -15.04
CA LEU A 470 57.37 -1.84 -15.94
C LEU A 470 58.70 -1.17 -16.33
N ALA A 471 58.66 0.12 -16.71
CA ALA A 471 59.85 0.90 -17.06
C ALA A 471 60.81 1.01 -15.86
N ASN A 472 60.29 1.27 -14.66
CA ASN A 472 61.09 1.28 -13.43
C ASN A 472 61.69 -0.10 -13.12
N GLY A 473 60.94 -1.18 -13.36
CA GLY A 473 61.43 -2.55 -13.25
C GLY A 473 62.62 -2.79 -14.18
N GLN A 474 62.48 -2.44 -15.46
CA GLN A 474 63.56 -2.55 -16.45
C GLN A 474 64.78 -1.69 -16.08
N LEU A 475 64.57 -0.45 -15.63
CA LEU A 475 65.65 0.42 -15.17
C LEU A 475 66.38 -0.15 -13.96
N ARG A 476 65.66 -0.73 -12.99
CA ARG A 476 66.27 -1.42 -11.84
C ARG A 476 67.10 -2.62 -12.27
N THR A 477 66.60 -3.43 -13.21
CA THR A 477 67.36 -4.56 -13.77
C THR A 477 68.61 -4.09 -14.51
N ASN A 478 68.49 -3.06 -15.36
CA ASN A 478 69.63 -2.48 -16.08
C ASN A 478 70.67 -1.88 -15.13
N LEU A 479 70.22 -1.21 -14.06
CA LEU A 479 71.12 -0.67 -13.04
C LEU A 479 71.80 -1.77 -12.22
N ALA A 480 71.11 -2.88 -11.95
CA ALA A 480 71.71 -4.06 -11.33
C ALA A 480 72.75 -4.73 -12.24
N LEU A 481 72.54 -4.75 -13.56
CA LEU A 481 73.51 -5.20 -14.56
C LEU A 481 74.69 -4.24 -14.75
N LEU A 482 74.56 -2.98 -14.34
CA LEU A 482 75.66 -2.01 -14.33
C LEU A 482 76.55 -2.11 -13.08
N LYS A 483 76.10 -2.76 -12.00
CA LYS A 483 76.94 -3.04 -10.81
C LYS A 483 78.28 -3.74 -11.08
N PRO A 484 78.43 -4.69 -12.02
CA PRO A 484 79.75 -5.21 -12.39
C PRO A 484 80.74 -4.13 -12.87
N TYR A 485 80.29 -2.96 -13.33
CA TYR A 485 81.20 -1.85 -13.65
C TYR A 485 81.70 -1.09 -12.41
N ASP A 486 81.04 -1.23 -11.25
CA ASP A 486 81.59 -0.69 -9.98
C ASP A 486 82.81 -1.51 -9.54
N GLU A 487 82.83 -2.81 -9.82
CA GLU A 487 84.00 -3.68 -9.58
C GLU A 487 85.15 -3.33 -10.53
N GLU A 488 84.86 -3.14 -11.83
CA GLU A 488 85.86 -2.68 -12.81
C GLU A 488 86.40 -1.27 -12.49
N TYR A 489 85.54 -0.38 -11.97
CA TYR A 489 85.95 0.97 -11.56
C TYR A 489 86.81 0.94 -10.28
N GLN A 490 86.50 0.07 -9.31
CA GLN A 490 87.36 -0.15 -8.14
C GLN A 490 88.72 -0.75 -8.52
N GLU A 491 88.75 -1.70 -9.45
CA GLU A 491 90.00 -2.23 -10.01
C GLU A 491 90.80 -1.13 -10.71
N PHE A 492 90.15 -0.26 -11.49
CA PHE A 492 90.79 0.89 -12.13
C PHE A 492 91.37 1.88 -11.10
N GLU A 493 90.64 2.23 -10.04
CA GLU A 493 91.16 3.10 -8.98
C GLU A 493 92.39 2.48 -8.30
N SER A 494 92.35 1.17 -8.02
CA SER A 494 93.50 0.45 -7.45
C SER A 494 94.72 0.47 -8.39
N LEU A 495 94.50 0.37 -9.71
CA LEU A 495 95.55 0.46 -10.73
C LEU A 495 96.13 1.87 -10.86
N VAL A 496 95.29 2.91 -10.72
CA VAL A 496 95.75 4.31 -10.69
C VAL A 496 96.60 4.56 -9.44
N GLU A 497 96.20 4.00 -8.30
CA GLU A 497 96.88 4.20 -7.02
C GLU A 497 98.23 3.45 -6.98
N THR A 498 98.28 2.21 -7.48
CA THR A 498 99.54 1.47 -7.68
C THR A 498 100.47 2.15 -8.68
N LYS A 499 99.94 2.73 -9.77
CA LYS A 499 100.73 3.56 -10.70
C LYS A 499 101.33 4.80 -10.02
N LYS A 500 100.56 5.50 -9.17
CA LYS A 500 101.08 6.62 -8.37
C LYS A 500 102.21 6.17 -7.44
N GLN A 501 102.04 5.04 -6.75
CA GLN A 501 103.08 4.48 -5.88
C GLN A 501 104.35 4.12 -6.67
N LEU A 502 104.21 3.44 -7.81
CA LEU A 502 105.33 3.12 -8.71
C LEU A 502 106.06 4.38 -9.19
N ASN A 503 105.34 5.40 -9.65
CA ASN A 503 105.95 6.66 -10.05
C ASN A 503 106.71 7.34 -8.89
N SER A 504 106.18 7.28 -7.67
CA SER A 504 106.88 7.80 -6.49
C SER A 504 108.16 7.03 -6.16
N GLN A 505 108.17 5.71 -6.37
CA GLN A 505 109.35 4.86 -6.19
C GLN A 505 110.38 5.13 -7.30
N LEU A 506 109.93 5.32 -8.54
CA LEU A 506 110.77 5.65 -9.68
C LEU A 506 111.44 7.02 -9.49
N ALA A 507 110.67 8.04 -9.08
CA ALA A 507 111.20 9.36 -8.73
C ALA A 507 112.21 9.28 -7.57
N ARG A 508 111.97 8.45 -6.55
CA ARG A 508 112.95 8.20 -5.47
C ARG A 508 114.21 7.51 -5.98
N GLN A 509 114.11 6.59 -6.93
CA GLN A 509 115.28 5.95 -7.56
C GLN A 509 116.05 6.91 -8.47
N GLU A 510 115.36 7.73 -9.26
CA GLU A 510 115.97 8.77 -10.08
C GLU A 510 116.67 9.81 -9.21
N PHE A 511 116.05 10.19 -8.09
CA PHE A 511 116.69 11.05 -7.09
C PHE A 511 117.93 10.39 -6.49
N LYS A 512 117.86 9.12 -6.06
CA LYS A 512 119.03 8.37 -5.58
C LYS A 512 120.15 8.31 -6.63
N LYS A 513 119.82 8.00 -7.89
CA LYS A 513 120.79 7.98 -8.99
C LYS A 513 121.38 9.36 -9.25
N SER A 514 120.60 10.43 -9.15
CA SER A 514 121.07 11.80 -9.30
C SER A 514 121.99 12.21 -8.15
N VAL A 515 121.66 11.83 -6.91
CA VAL A 515 122.53 12.01 -5.73
C VAL A 515 123.82 11.19 -5.86
N GLU A 516 123.75 9.96 -6.35
CA GLU A 516 124.94 9.12 -6.61
C GLU A 516 125.83 9.69 -7.72
N LYS A 517 125.25 10.27 -8.77
CA LYS A 517 126.00 11.00 -9.80
C LYS A 517 126.70 12.24 -9.21
N LEU A 518 125.99 13.05 -8.43
CA LEU A 518 126.57 14.22 -7.76
C LEU A 518 127.66 13.84 -6.74
N LYS A 519 127.57 12.66 -6.12
CA LYS A 519 128.68 12.09 -5.33
C LYS A 519 129.89 11.69 -6.17
N GLN A 520 129.68 11.10 -7.35
CA GLN A 520 130.75 10.70 -8.26
C GLN A 520 131.45 11.90 -8.90
N ASP A 521 130.71 12.98 -9.14
CA ASP A 521 131.22 14.23 -9.74
C ASP A 521 131.95 15.12 -8.71
N GLY A 522 131.90 14.79 -7.40
CA GLY A 522 132.70 15.44 -6.35
C GLY A 522 132.10 16.71 -5.74
N ASP A 523 130.87 17.07 -6.09
CA ASP A 523 130.25 18.35 -5.72
C ASP A 523 129.41 18.33 -4.43
N ILE A 524 129.34 17.19 -3.73
CA ILE A 524 128.64 17.08 -2.43
C ILE A 524 129.46 16.27 -1.43
N GLU A 525 129.89 16.91 -0.34
CA GLU A 525 130.44 16.25 0.84
C GLU A 525 129.31 16.00 1.86
N ILE A 526 129.01 14.73 2.16
CA ILE A 526 128.02 14.37 3.18
C ILE A 526 128.71 14.45 4.54
N ILE A 527 128.35 15.46 5.33
CA ILE A 527 128.66 15.50 6.77
C ILE A 527 127.78 14.43 7.45
N PHE A 528 128.41 13.49 8.16
CA PHE A 528 127.72 12.49 8.98
C PHE A 528 127.14 13.09 10.26
#